data_AF-A0AAW2WG90-F1
#
_entry.id   AF-A0AAW2WG90-F1
#
_cell.length_a   1.000
_cell.length_b   1.000
_cell.length_c   1.000
_cell.angle_alpha   90.00
_cell.angle_beta   90.00
_cell.angle_gamma   90.00
#
_symmetry.space_group_name_H-M   'P 1'
#
loop_
_entity.id
_entity.type
_entity.pdbx_description
1 polymer ?
#
loop_
_entity_poly.entity_id
_entity_poly.type
_entity_poly.pdbx_seq_one_letter_code
_entity_poly.pdbx_strand_id
1 'polypeptide(L)'
;MLILHIKRNSLTEVGKALAADQNGLSYAPYILQHHQDAMMLAWPLVHEAVLDPSSEPFVKVHGERPYSYYGKNPEMNLLMQKAMSGASVPFMRAFLDGYDGFQGVETLVDVGGGTGDCLRMIMSKYQSIKKGVNFDLPEVVEKAPKIHGIQHVGGDMLKNIHPADAIFMKWYL
;
A
#
# COMPACT_ATOMS: atom_id res chain seq x y z
N MET A 1 -27.46 42.41 22.45
CA MET A 1 -27.85 41.01 22.16
C MET A 1 -27.01 40.55 20.96
N LEU A 2 -25.94 39.77 21.18
CA LEU A 2 -25.07 39.28 20.09
C LEU A 2 -25.71 38.01 19.50
N ILE A 3 -26.08 38.07 18.23
CA ILE A 3 -26.55 36.90 17.48
C ILE A 3 -25.32 36.11 17.03
N LEU A 4 -24.97 35.06 17.78
CA LEU A 4 -23.97 34.08 17.35
C LEU A 4 -24.51 33.32 16.13
N HIS A 5 -23.94 33.59 14.96
CA HIS A 5 -24.22 32.82 13.75
C HIS A 5 -23.52 31.46 13.84
N ILE A 6 -24.25 30.43 14.25
CA ILE A 6 -23.75 29.06 14.27
C ILE A 6 -23.86 28.48 12.86
N LYS A 7 -22.72 28.25 12.21
CA LYS A 7 -22.67 27.45 10.97
C LYS A 7 -22.75 25.96 11.32
N ARG A 8 -23.62 25.23 10.61
CA ARG A 8 -23.67 23.77 10.64
C ARG A 8 -22.98 23.23 9.39
N ASN A 9 -22.11 22.25 9.56
CA ASN A 9 -21.40 21.57 8.48
C ASN A 9 -21.75 20.07 8.48
N SER A 10 -21.68 19.43 7.31
CA SER A 10 -21.80 17.98 7.14
C SER A 10 -20.70 17.47 6.22
N LEU A 11 -20.36 16.19 6.32
CA LEU A 11 -19.37 15.58 5.42
C LEU A 11 -19.92 15.49 3.99
N THR A 12 -19.08 15.85 3.03
CA THR A 12 -19.27 15.51 1.61
C THR A 12 -18.85 14.06 1.37
N GLU A 13 -19.06 13.53 0.16
CA GLU A 13 -18.54 12.20 -0.21
C GLU A 13 -17.02 12.11 -0.05
N VAL A 14 -16.28 13.15 -0.45
CA VAL A 14 -14.82 13.23 -0.21
C VAL A 14 -14.51 13.24 1.29
N GLY A 15 -15.28 13.99 2.08
CA GLY A 15 -15.13 14.02 3.54
C GLY A 15 -15.36 12.65 4.20
N LYS A 16 -16.30 11.86 3.67
CA LYS A 16 -16.54 10.48 4.15
C LYS A 16 -15.35 9.57 3.85
N ALA A 17 -14.69 9.71 2.71
CA ALA A 17 -13.50 8.91 2.36
C ALA A 17 -12.29 9.19 3.28
N LEU A 18 -12.27 10.35 3.94
CA LEU A 18 -11.27 10.74 4.93
C LEU A 18 -11.65 10.32 6.36
N ALA A 19 -12.91 9.93 6.62
CA ALA A 19 -13.33 9.39 7.90
C ALA A 19 -13.04 7.88 7.97
N ALA A 20 -12.64 7.39 9.15
CA ALA A 20 -12.40 5.98 9.36
C ALA A 20 -13.71 5.17 9.24
N ASP A 21 -13.66 4.07 8.48
CA ASP A 21 -14.74 3.07 8.43
C ASP A 21 -14.79 2.22 9.71
N GLN A 22 -15.72 1.27 9.79
CA GLN A 22 -15.87 0.38 10.94
C GLN A 22 -14.64 -0.51 11.21
N ASN A 23 -13.71 -0.63 10.25
CA ASN A 23 -12.45 -1.35 10.39
C ASN A 23 -11.26 -0.41 10.65
N GLY A 24 -11.52 0.88 10.86
CA GLY A 24 -10.48 1.90 11.03
C GLY A 24 -9.80 2.34 9.74
N LEU A 25 -10.32 1.97 8.56
CA LEU A 25 -9.70 2.29 7.26
C LEU A 25 -10.19 3.64 6.74
N SER A 26 -9.27 4.43 6.17
CA SER A 26 -9.56 5.75 5.59
C SER A 26 -8.44 6.14 4.63
N TYR A 27 -8.72 7.05 3.69
CA TYR A 27 -7.69 7.70 2.88
C TYR A 27 -6.90 8.79 3.62
N ALA A 28 -7.36 9.24 4.80
CA ALA A 28 -6.70 10.32 5.55
C ALA A 28 -5.22 10.03 5.88
N PRO A 29 -4.83 8.82 6.36
CA PRO A 29 -3.42 8.50 6.57
C PRO A 29 -2.57 8.59 5.29
N TYR A 30 -3.13 8.25 4.13
CA TYR A 30 -2.44 8.36 2.84
C TYR A 30 -2.16 9.83 2.49
N ILE A 31 -3.15 10.70 2.67
CA ILE A 31 -2.97 12.14 2.48
C ILE A 31 -1.92 12.70 3.44
N LEU A 32 -2.00 12.34 4.71
CA LEU A 32 -1.05 12.78 5.74
C LEU A 32 0.38 12.34 5.42
N GLN A 33 0.58 11.08 5.00
CA GLN A 33 1.89 10.57 4.64
C GLN A 33 2.54 11.36 3.49
N HIS A 34 1.77 11.71 2.45
CA HIS A 34 2.27 12.48 1.30
C HIS A 34 2.52 13.97 1.62
N HIS A 35 2.01 14.47 2.75
CA HIS A 35 2.18 15.85 3.20
C HIS A 35 3.04 15.97 4.46
N GLN A 36 3.78 14.91 4.83
CA GLN A 36 4.78 15.02 5.89
C GLN A 36 5.91 15.97 5.47
N ASP A 37 6.50 16.67 6.43
CA ASP A 37 7.63 17.58 6.19
C ASP A 37 8.73 16.93 5.34
N ALA A 38 9.06 15.67 5.61
CA ALA A 38 10.07 14.93 4.84
C ALA A 38 9.74 14.87 3.33
N MET A 39 8.48 14.61 2.97
CA MET A 39 8.06 14.62 1.56
C MET A 39 8.00 16.05 1.02
N MET A 40 7.48 16.99 1.82
CA MET A 40 7.31 18.38 1.41
C MET A 40 8.62 19.09 1.12
N LEU A 41 9.69 18.75 1.83
CA LEU A 41 11.04 19.27 1.60
C LEU A 41 11.64 18.77 0.28
N ALA A 42 11.19 17.64 -0.26
CA ALA A 42 11.68 17.10 -1.53
C ALA A 42 11.04 17.78 -2.76
N TRP A 43 9.79 18.28 -2.65
CA TRP A 43 9.07 18.90 -3.76
C TRP A 43 9.82 20.04 -4.46
N PRO A 44 10.48 20.98 -3.76
CA PRO A 44 11.26 22.05 -4.40
C PRO A 44 12.39 21.53 -5.30
N LEU A 45 12.93 20.33 -5.04
CA LEU A 45 14.04 19.75 -5.79
C LEU A 45 13.59 18.89 -6.99
N VAL A 46 12.28 18.76 -7.25
CA VAL A 46 11.79 17.95 -8.39
C VAL A 46 12.32 18.45 -9.73
N HIS A 47 12.60 19.75 -9.86
CA HIS A 47 13.22 20.31 -11.06
C HIS A 47 14.61 19.68 -11.36
N GLU A 48 15.33 19.21 -10.35
CA GLU A 48 16.64 18.58 -10.54
C GLU A 48 16.52 17.20 -11.18
N ALA A 49 15.45 16.45 -10.90
CA ALA A 49 15.19 15.16 -11.54
C ALA A 49 14.89 15.31 -13.04
N VAL A 50 14.43 16.50 -13.48
CA VAL A 50 14.25 16.83 -14.90
C VAL A 50 15.61 17.07 -15.58
N LEU A 51 16.57 17.67 -14.87
CA LEU A 51 17.90 17.98 -15.38
C LEU A 51 18.83 16.75 -15.35
N ASP A 52 18.69 15.91 -14.33
CA ASP A 52 19.48 14.70 -14.11
C ASP A 52 18.56 13.54 -13.68
N PRO A 53 18.30 12.56 -14.57
CA PRO A 53 17.45 11.41 -14.25
C PRO A 53 17.97 10.52 -13.12
N SER A 54 19.23 10.66 -12.72
CA SER A 54 19.80 9.94 -11.56
C SER A 54 19.55 10.65 -10.24
N SER A 55 19.07 11.90 -10.27
CA SER A 55 18.78 12.72 -9.10
C SER A 55 17.41 12.37 -8.52
N GLU A 56 17.39 11.63 -7.41
CA GLU A 56 16.17 11.35 -6.63
C GLU A 56 15.96 12.46 -5.56
N PRO A 57 14.93 13.33 -5.67
CA PRO A 57 14.77 14.50 -4.79
C PRO A 57 14.71 14.16 -3.30
N PHE A 58 14.02 13.08 -2.93
CA PHE A 58 13.92 12.65 -1.54
C PHE A 58 15.30 12.24 -0.98
N VAL A 59 16.08 11.48 -1.76
CA VAL A 59 17.46 11.09 -1.39
C VAL A 59 18.36 12.32 -1.28
N LYS A 60 18.21 13.32 -2.14
CA LYS A 60 18.99 14.56 -2.03
C LYS A 60 18.75 15.32 -0.73
N VAL A 61 17.50 15.38 -0.27
CA VAL A 61 17.17 16.06 1.00
C VAL A 61 17.61 15.24 2.21
N HIS A 62 17.37 13.94 2.19
CA HIS A 62 17.46 13.10 3.40
C HIS A 62 18.65 12.14 3.43
N GLY A 63 19.39 12.01 2.33
CA GLY A 63 20.53 11.11 2.17
C GLY A 63 20.17 9.63 1.99
N GLU A 64 18.88 9.29 1.98
CA GLU A 64 18.39 7.91 1.89
C GLU A 64 17.00 7.84 1.24
N ARG A 65 16.54 6.63 0.92
CA ARG A 65 15.24 6.40 0.28
C ARG A 65 14.06 6.48 1.27
N PRO A 66 12.83 6.80 0.80
CA PRO A 66 11.66 6.98 1.66
C PRO A 66 11.39 5.85 2.65
N TYR A 67 11.40 4.59 2.20
CA TYR A 67 11.13 3.44 3.07
C TYR A 67 12.15 3.30 4.20
N SER A 68 13.44 3.50 3.91
CA SER A 68 14.52 3.47 4.91
C SER A 68 14.37 4.63 5.91
N TYR A 69 14.06 5.82 5.41
CA TYR A 69 13.85 7.02 6.23
C TYR A 69 12.70 6.84 7.22
N TYR A 70 11.50 6.52 6.72
CA TYR A 70 10.31 6.38 7.57
C TYR A 70 10.40 5.17 8.50
N GLY A 71 11.09 4.09 8.09
CA GLY A 71 11.30 2.89 8.90
C GLY A 71 12.07 3.14 10.19
N LYS A 72 12.86 4.22 10.29
CA LYS A 72 13.64 4.58 11.48
C LYS A 72 12.80 5.15 12.62
N ASN A 73 11.63 5.72 12.31
CA ASN A 73 10.74 6.31 13.30
C ASN A 73 9.45 5.49 13.42
N PRO A 74 9.14 4.90 14.60
CA PRO A 74 7.96 4.06 14.77
C PRO A 74 6.63 4.73 14.42
N GLU A 75 6.47 6.03 14.71
CA GLU A 75 5.26 6.79 14.41
C GLU A 75 5.09 7.02 12.90
N MET A 76 6.17 7.41 12.23
CA MET A 76 6.14 7.60 10.77
C MET A 76 5.92 6.27 10.04
N ASN A 77 6.57 5.20 10.49
CA ASN A 77 6.36 3.86 9.96
C ASN A 77 4.91 3.40 10.16
N LEU A 78 4.32 3.64 11.34
CA LEU A 78 2.91 3.34 11.59
C LEU A 78 1.98 4.15 10.69
N LEU A 79 2.26 5.44 10.46
CA LEU A 79 1.50 6.26 9.53
C LEU A 79 1.59 5.71 8.10
N MET A 80 2.78 5.33 7.64
CA MET A 80 3.00 4.73 6.33
C MET A 80 2.24 3.40 6.19
N GLN A 81 2.25 2.55 7.21
CA GLN A 81 1.45 1.32 7.22
C GLN A 81 -0.06 1.60 7.14
N LYS A 82 -0.57 2.57 7.91
CA LYS A 82 -1.96 2.99 7.85
C LYS A 82 -2.32 3.60 6.49
N ALA A 83 -1.43 4.38 5.89
CA ALA A 83 -1.59 4.93 4.55
C ALA A 83 -1.76 3.83 3.50
N MET A 84 -0.86 2.84 3.54
CA MET A 84 -0.91 1.71 2.60
C MET A 84 -2.18 0.89 2.77
N SER A 85 -2.53 0.51 4.00
CA SER A 85 -3.77 -0.25 4.27
C SER A 85 -5.03 0.54 3.90
N GLY A 86 -5.08 1.83 4.27
CA GLY A 86 -6.19 2.73 4.04
C GLY A 86 -6.51 2.96 2.56
N ALA A 87 -5.49 2.96 1.69
CA ALA A 87 -5.68 3.04 0.24
C ALA A 87 -5.83 1.66 -0.42
N SER A 88 -5.09 0.66 0.02
CA SER A 88 -5.05 -0.68 -0.57
C SER A 88 -6.35 -1.45 -0.42
N VAL A 89 -6.93 -1.48 0.79
CA VAL A 89 -8.11 -2.31 1.04
C VAL A 89 -9.34 -1.82 0.25
N PRO A 90 -9.68 -0.52 0.22
CA PRO A 90 -10.75 -0.02 -0.64
C PRO A 90 -10.49 -0.28 -2.13
N PHE A 91 -9.23 -0.08 -2.59
CA PHE A 91 -8.84 -0.41 -3.96
C PHE A 91 -9.10 -1.89 -4.27
N MET A 92 -8.63 -2.81 -3.42
CA MET A 92 -8.80 -4.25 -3.61
C MET A 92 -10.28 -4.67 -3.56
N ARG A 93 -11.11 -4.05 -2.72
CA ARG A 93 -12.56 -4.31 -2.72
C ARG A 93 -13.18 -3.94 -4.06
N ALA A 94 -12.92 -2.75 -4.56
CA ALA A 94 -13.45 -2.28 -5.84
C ALA A 94 -12.91 -3.10 -7.03
N PHE A 95 -11.61 -3.39 -7.02
CA PHE A 95 -10.97 -4.24 -8.03
C PHE A 95 -11.61 -5.63 -8.07
N LEU A 96 -11.74 -6.28 -6.91
CA LEU A 96 -12.34 -7.60 -6.84
C LEU A 96 -13.82 -7.60 -7.22
N ASP A 97 -14.58 -6.53 -6.95
CA ASP A 97 -15.99 -6.44 -7.35
C ASP A 97 -16.18 -6.45 -8.87
N GLY A 98 -15.27 -5.81 -9.62
CA GLY A 98 -15.34 -5.70 -11.08
C GLY A 98 -14.45 -6.64 -11.89
N TYR A 99 -13.63 -7.49 -11.24
CA TYR A 99 -12.65 -8.33 -11.93
C TYR A 99 -12.79 -9.81 -11.58
N ASP A 100 -13.13 -10.64 -12.56
CA ASP A 100 -13.26 -12.10 -12.45
C ASP A 100 -12.11 -12.89 -13.10
N GLY A 101 -11.02 -12.24 -13.50
CA GLY A 101 -9.92 -12.91 -14.23
C GLY A 101 -9.09 -13.89 -13.38
N PHE A 102 -9.42 -14.10 -12.11
CA PHE A 102 -8.85 -15.17 -11.28
C PHE A 102 -9.69 -16.45 -11.27
N GLN A 103 -10.85 -16.48 -11.94
CA GLN A 103 -11.63 -17.71 -12.08
C GLN A 103 -10.81 -18.78 -12.80
N GLY A 104 -10.74 -19.98 -12.21
CA GLY A 104 -9.96 -21.10 -12.75
C GLY A 104 -8.46 -21.06 -12.46
N VAL A 105 -7.95 -20.01 -11.79
CA VAL A 105 -6.58 -19.99 -11.27
C VAL A 105 -6.50 -20.94 -10.06
N GLU A 106 -5.52 -21.84 -10.07
CA GLU A 106 -5.27 -22.77 -8.95
C GLU A 106 -4.09 -22.31 -8.08
N THR A 107 -3.07 -21.72 -8.70
CA THR A 107 -1.87 -21.20 -8.07
C THR A 107 -1.64 -19.73 -8.42
N LEU A 108 -1.52 -18.88 -7.40
CA LEU A 108 -1.36 -17.43 -7.56
C LEU A 108 -0.14 -16.94 -6.75
N VAL A 109 0.71 -16.14 -7.39
CA VAL A 109 1.80 -15.43 -6.72
C VAL A 109 1.47 -13.94 -6.67
N ASP A 110 1.49 -13.35 -5.47
CA ASP A 110 1.43 -11.90 -5.26
C ASP A 110 2.86 -11.39 -5.08
N VAL A 111 3.39 -10.70 -6.10
CA VAL A 111 4.76 -10.18 -6.13
C VAL A 111 4.79 -8.75 -5.61
N GLY A 112 5.63 -8.52 -4.60
CA GLY A 112 5.59 -7.29 -3.81
C GLY A 112 4.37 -7.25 -2.88
N GLY A 113 3.88 -8.42 -2.46
CA GLY A 113 2.62 -8.54 -1.71
C GLY A 113 2.71 -8.09 -0.25
N GLY A 114 3.90 -7.72 0.24
CA GLY A 114 4.12 -7.18 1.58
C GLY A 114 3.61 -8.12 2.68
N THR A 115 2.60 -7.68 3.42
CA THR A 115 1.95 -8.47 4.49
C THR A 115 1.11 -9.64 3.96
N GLY A 116 0.82 -9.71 2.66
CA GLY A 116 -0.01 -10.74 2.03
C GLY A 116 -1.52 -10.46 2.11
N ASP A 117 -1.91 -9.25 2.51
CA ASP A 117 -3.32 -8.88 2.67
C ASP A 117 -4.08 -8.90 1.34
N CYS A 118 -3.46 -8.47 0.24
CA CYS A 118 -4.09 -8.48 -1.08
C CYS A 118 -4.37 -9.91 -1.54
N LEU A 119 -3.35 -10.78 -1.48
CA LEU A 119 -3.50 -12.21 -1.76
C LEU A 119 -4.58 -12.87 -0.90
N ARG A 120 -4.65 -12.56 0.41
CA ARG A 120 -5.71 -13.05 1.30
C ARG A 120 -7.10 -12.64 0.82
N MET A 121 -7.28 -11.39 0.40
CA MET A 121 -8.55 -10.91 -0.13
C MET A 121 -8.94 -11.62 -1.42
N ILE A 122 -7.97 -11.82 -2.33
CA ILE A 122 -8.18 -12.54 -3.59
C ILE A 122 -8.61 -14.00 -3.31
N MET A 123 -7.86 -14.73 -2.48
CA MET A 123 -8.17 -16.13 -2.16
C MET A 123 -9.48 -16.30 -1.38
N SER A 124 -9.87 -15.30 -0.58
CA SER A 124 -11.16 -15.30 0.10
C SER A 124 -12.33 -15.26 -0.88
N LYS A 125 -12.20 -14.51 -1.99
CA LYS A 125 -13.19 -14.47 -3.07
C LYS A 125 -13.10 -15.70 -3.98
N TYR A 126 -11.90 -16.10 -4.36
CA TYR A 126 -11.66 -17.16 -5.35
C TYR A 126 -11.15 -18.44 -4.69
N GLN A 127 -12.09 -19.26 -4.21
CA GLN A 127 -11.80 -20.55 -3.56
C GLN A 127 -11.20 -21.60 -4.53
N SER A 128 -11.15 -21.32 -5.84
CA SER A 128 -10.41 -22.12 -6.81
C SER A 128 -8.90 -22.09 -6.56
N ILE A 129 -8.38 -20.97 -6.03
CA ILE A 129 -6.96 -20.80 -5.73
C ILE A 129 -6.63 -21.64 -4.49
N LYS A 130 -5.96 -22.78 -4.71
CA LYS A 130 -5.57 -23.71 -3.64
C LYS A 130 -4.22 -23.36 -3.04
N LYS A 131 -3.36 -22.67 -3.79
CA LYS A 131 -2.02 -22.28 -3.34
C LYS A 131 -1.76 -20.81 -3.62
N GLY A 132 -1.68 -20.00 -2.57
CA GLY A 132 -1.21 -18.63 -2.64
C GLY A 132 0.26 -18.54 -2.22
N VAL A 133 1.06 -17.81 -2.99
CA VAL A 133 2.43 -17.44 -2.62
C VAL A 133 2.51 -15.91 -2.50
N ASN A 134 2.70 -15.41 -1.29
CA ASN A 134 3.07 -14.02 -1.08
C ASN A 134 4.59 -13.89 -1.21
N PHE A 135 5.05 -13.18 -2.24
CA PHE A 135 6.46 -13.04 -2.58
C PHE A 135 6.93 -11.61 -2.38
N ASP A 136 7.94 -11.41 -1.54
CA ASP A 136 8.56 -10.10 -1.30
C ASP A 136 10.03 -10.30 -0.86
N LEU A 137 10.72 -9.22 -0.52
CA LEU A 137 12.06 -9.30 0.04
C LEU A 137 12.07 -10.14 1.34
N PRO A 138 13.15 -10.90 1.61
CA PRO A 138 13.23 -11.77 2.79
C PRO A 138 12.86 -11.08 4.11
N GLU A 139 13.37 -9.87 4.33
CA GLU A 139 13.12 -9.07 5.54
C GLU A 139 11.70 -8.53 5.67
N VAL A 140 10.94 -8.48 4.57
CA VAL A 140 9.53 -8.07 4.55
C VAL A 140 8.66 -9.28 4.90
N VAL A 141 8.86 -10.41 4.23
CA VAL A 141 8.05 -11.61 4.47
C VAL A 141 8.31 -12.24 5.84
N GLU A 142 9.51 -12.06 6.43
CA GLU A 142 9.82 -12.51 7.80
C GLU A 142 8.90 -11.84 8.84
N LYS A 143 8.48 -10.60 8.58
CA LYS A 143 7.60 -9.81 9.46
C LYS A 143 6.12 -9.98 9.12
N ALA A 144 5.79 -10.71 8.05
CA ALA A 144 4.41 -10.89 7.62
C ALA A 144 3.65 -11.80 8.62
N PRO A 145 2.37 -11.50 8.90
CA PRO A 145 1.56 -12.36 9.75
C PRO A 145 1.34 -13.71 9.08
N LYS A 146 1.22 -14.79 9.85
CA LYS A 146 0.82 -16.09 9.30
C LYS A 146 -0.62 -16.03 8.80
N ILE A 147 -0.83 -16.27 7.52
CA ILE A 147 -2.16 -16.32 6.90
C ILE A 147 -2.44 -17.74 6.39
N HIS A 148 -3.58 -18.31 6.78
CA HIS A 148 -3.98 -19.65 6.34
C HIS A 148 -4.10 -19.73 4.81
N GLY A 149 -3.53 -20.77 4.20
CA GLY A 149 -3.54 -20.98 2.75
C GLY A 149 -2.49 -20.17 1.97
N ILE A 150 -1.75 -19.28 2.63
CA ILE A 150 -0.70 -18.45 2.01
C ILE A 150 0.67 -18.91 2.48
N GLN A 151 1.56 -19.14 1.52
CA GLN A 151 2.99 -19.33 1.77
C GLN A 151 3.72 -18.02 1.56
N HIS A 152 4.46 -17.57 2.57
CA HIS A 152 5.36 -16.44 2.46
C HIS A 152 6.73 -16.89 1.94
N VAL A 153 7.20 -16.30 0.83
CA VAL A 153 8.46 -16.66 0.18
C VAL A 153 9.30 -15.40 0.00
N GLY A 154 10.49 -15.41 0.59
CA GLY A 154 11.45 -14.32 0.48
C GLY A 154 12.34 -14.49 -0.75
N GLY A 155 12.55 -13.43 -1.52
CA GLY A 155 13.43 -13.48 -2.68
C GLY A 155 13.57 -12.15 -3.40
N ASP A 156 14.19 -12.21 -4.57
CA ASP A 156 14.39 -11.09 -5.47
C ASP A 156 13.71 -11.41 -6.80
N MET A 157 12.61 -10.73 -7.10
CA MET A 157 11.79 -11.01 -8.28
C MET A 157 12.53 -10.74 -9.60
N LEU A 158 13.57 -9.90 -9.58
CA LEU A 158 14.39 -9.62 -10.75
C LEU A 158 15.31 -10.80 -11.11
N LYS A 159 15.52 -11.71 -10.15
CA LYS A 159 16.30 -12.94 -10.35
C LYS A 159 15.42 -14.14 -10.62
N ASN A 160 14.37 -14.33 -9.83
CA ASN A 160 13.46 -15.46 -9.97
C ASN A 160 12.10 -15.18 -9.33
N ILE A 161 11.04 -15.70 -9.94
CA ILE A 161 9.67 -15.68 -9.41
C ILE A 161 9.18 -17.13 -9.31
N HIS A 162 8.47 -17.46 -8.24
CA HIS A 162 7.92 -18.79 -8.05
C HIS A 162 6.95 -19.12 -9.21
N PRO A 163 7.05 -20.31 -9.86
CA PRO A 163 6.09 -20.72 -10.89
C PRO A 163 4.65 -20.76 -10.36
N ALA A 164 3.72 -20.23 -11.12
CA ALA A 164 2.28 -20.22 -10.82
C ALA A 164 1.47 -19.98 -12.10
N ASP A 165 0.16 -20.26 -12.03
CA ASP A 165 -0.77 -20.04 -13.15
C ASP A 165 -1.00 -18.55 -13.41
N ALA A 166 -0.90 -17.74 -12.35
CA ALA A 166 -1.03 -16.29 -12.44
C ALA A 166 -0.08 -15.56 -11.48
N ILE A 167 0.28 -14.33 -11.87
CA ILE A 167 1.04 -13.39 -11.05
C ILE A 167 0.18 -12.13 -10.88
N PHE A 168 0.06 -11.67 -9.63
CA PHE A 168 -0.53 -10.39 -9.27
C PHE A 168 0.58 -9.44 -8.80
N MET A 169 0.54 -8.19 -9.29
CA MET A 169 1.48 -7.14 -8.92
C MET A 169 0.72 -5.84 -8.74
N LYS A 170 0.67 -5.33 -7.50
CA LYS A 170 -0.03 -4.08 -7.18
C LYS A 170 0.96 -3.05 -6.65
N TRP A 171 1.06 -1.92 -7.37
CA TRP A 171 1.92 -0.77 -7.01
C TRP A 171 3.41 -1.10 -6.91
N TYR A 172 3.86 -2.05 -7.75
CA TYR A 172 5.28 -2.43 -7.82
C TYR A 172 5.99 -1.85 -9.06
N LEU A 173 5.28 -1.70 -10.18
CA LEU A 173 5.80 -1.18 -11.45
C LEU A 173 5.85 0.35 -11.48
#